data_AF-A0A376KN60-F1
#
_entry.id   AF-A0A376KN60-F1
#
_cell.length_a   1.000
_cell.length_b   1.000
_cell.length_c   1.000
_cell.angle_alpha   90.00
_cell.angle_beta   90.00
_cell.angle_gamma   90.00
#
_symmetry.space_group_name_H-M   'P 1'
#
loop_
_entity.id
_entity.type
_entity.pdbx_description
1 polymer ?
#
loop_
_entity_poly.entity_id
_entity_poly.type
_entity_poly.pdbx_seq_one_letter_code
_entity_poly.pdbx_strand_id
1 'polypeptide(L)'
;MGDLQDFIALVKDAKKFGIDIIPDYTFNFMGIGGSGKNDLDYPSADIRAKISKDIEGGIPGYWQGQVLIPFIKDPVTKERKQIHPEDIHLTAKDFEASKDNISKDEWENLHALKEKRLNGMPKTTPKSDQVIMLQNQYVREMRKYGVRGLRYDAAKHSKHEQIERSITPPLKNYNERLHNTNLFNPKYHKKAVMNYMEYLVTCQLDEQQMSSLLYERDDLSAIDFSLLMKTIKAFSFGGDLQTLASKPDSTISSIPSERRILININHDFPNNGNLFNDFLFNHQQDEQLAMAYIAALPFSRPLVYWDGQVLKSTTEIKNYDGSTRVGGEA
;
A
#
# COMPACT_ATOMS: atom_id res chain seq x y z
N MET A 1 -2.82 14.78 -8.70
CA MET A 1 -2.63 14.78 -7.24
C MET A 1 -1.80 16.02 -6.92
N GLY A 2 -2.25 16.83 -5.96
CA GLY A 2 -1.71 18.16 -5.66
C GLY A 2 -0.43 18.14 -4.83
N ASP A 3 -0.17 19.22 -4.08
CA ASP A 3 0.99 19.34 -3.20
C ASP A 3 0.75 18.74 -1.79
N LEU A 4 1.71 18.92 -0.88
CA LEU A 4 1.59 18.44 0.50
C LEU A 4 0.45 19.13 1.27
N GLN A 5 0.16 20.41 1.00
CA GLN A 5 -0.95 21.11 1.64
C GLN A 5 -2.28 20.57 1.14
N ASP A 6 -2.41 20.27 -0.15
CA ASP A 6 -3.58 19.60 -0.71
C ASP A 6 -3.80 18.23 -0.06
N PHE A 7 -2.73 17.45 0.16
CA PHE A 7 -2.81 16.17 0.87
C PHE A 7 -3.24 16.34 2.34
N ILE A 8 -2.68 17.30 3.06
CA ILE A 8 -3.06 17.58 4.45
C ILE A 8 -4.53 18.04 4.52
N ALA A 9 -4.97 18.85 3.57
CA ALA A 9 -6.36 19.28 3.46
C ALA A 9 -7.29 18.09 3.21
N LEU A 10 -6.96 17.21 2.26
CA LEU A 10 -7.68 15.97 1.99
C LEU A 10 -7.85 15.12 3.25
N VAL A 11 -6.75 14.84 3.98
CA VAL A 11 -6.79 14.00 5.19
C VAL A 11 -7.68 14.63 6.25
N LYS A 12 -7.58 15.95 6.46
CA LYS A 12 -8.41 16.67 7.43
C LYS A 12 -9.88 16.70 7.03
N ASP A 13 -10.18 16.92 5.76
CA ASP A 13 -11.54 17.03 5.27
C ASP A 13 -12.26 15.69 5.24
N ALA A 14 -11.59 14.63 4.76
CA ALA A 14 -12.11 13.26 4.82
C ALA A 14 -12.47 12.87 6.27
N LYS A 15 -11.61 13.24 7.23
CA LYS A 15 -11.82 12.95 8.64
C LYS A 15 -13.07 13.63 9.22
N LYS A 16 -13.48 14.79 8.70
CA LYS A 16 -14.76 15.44 9.11
C LYS A 16 -15.98 14.57 8.82
N PHE A 17 -15.88 13.69 7.83
CA PHE A 17 -16.92 12.74 7.44
C PHE A 17 -16.69 11.33 8.01
N GLY A 18 -15.73 11.17 8.94
CA GLY A 18 -15.37 9.86 9.49
C GLY A 18 -14.65 8.95 8.47
N ILE A 19 -14.14 9.51 7.38
CA ILE A 19 -13.40 8.78 6.35
C ILE A 19 -11.91 8.86 6.69
N ASP A 20 -11.28 7.70 6.82
CA ASP A 20 -9.85 7.60 7.05
C ASP A 20 -9.10 7.45 5.72
N ILE A 21 -7.93 8.09 5.62
CA ILE A 21 -7.05 7.97 4.47
C ILE A 21 -5.96 6.92 4.75
N ILE A 22 -5.76 6.02 3.79
CA ILE A 22 -4.71 4.99 3.79
C ILE A 22 -3.96 5.11 2.45
N PRO A 23 -2.81 5.81 2.41
CA PRO A 23 -2.05 5.97 1.18
C PRO A 23 -1.28 4.69 0.84
N ASP A 24 -0.96 4.57 -0.44
CA ASP A 24 -0.04 3.59 -0.95
C ASP A 24 1.39 3.89 -0.50
N TYR A 25 2.12 2.86 -0.08
CA TYR A 25 3.45 2.96 0.48
C TYR A 25 4.40 2.04 -0.28
N THR A 26 5.01 2.62 -1.31
CA THR A 26 6.12 2.01 -2.07
C THR A 26 7.42 2.27 -1.33
N PHE A 27 7.97 1.23 -0.71
CA PHE A 27 9.13 1.32 0.19
C PHE A 27 10.31 0.45 -0.28
N ASN A 28 10.05 -0.52 -1.15
CA ASN A 28 10.96 -1.58 -1.56
C ASN A 28 11.82 -1.21 -2.78
N PHE A 29 11.40 -0.25 -3.58
CA PHE A 29 12.13 0.22 -4.75
C PHE A 29 11.93 1.72 -5.00
N MET A 30 12.82 2.27 -5.81
CA MET A 30 12.73 3.63 -6.33
C MET A 30 12.38 3.59 -7.82
N GLY A 31 11.80 4.68 -8.34
CA GLY A 31 11.59 4.83 -9.78
C GLY A 31 12.93 4.82 -10.55
N ILE A 32 12.89 4.58 -11.86
CA ILE A 32 14.07 4.56 -12.72
C ILE A 32 14.58 6.00 -12.94
N GLY A 33 15.27 6.58 -11.94
CA GLY A 33 16.04 7.83 -12.03
C GLY A 33 15.26 9.14 -12.17
N GLY A 34 15.53 10.11 -11.28
CA GLY A 34 14.94 11.47 -11.29
C GLY A 34 15.36 12.40 -12.45
N SER A 35 16.13 11.90 -13.40
CA SER A 35 16.49 12.55 -14.68
C SER A 35 16.44 11.59 -15.88
N GLY A 36 15.83 10.40 -15.71
CA GLY A 36 15.83 9.31 -16.70
C GLY A 36 17.10 8.45 -16.71
N LYS A 37 18.01 8.64 -15.74
CA LYS A 37 19.26 7.86 -15.60
C LYS A 37 19.15 6.83 -14.49
N ASN A 38 19.47 5.58 -14.79
CA ASN A 38 19.54 4.49 -13.80
C ASN A 38 20.94 4.44 -13.14
N ASP A 39 21.37 5.56 -12.55
CA ASP A 39 22.69 5.73 -11.94
C ASP A 39 22.72 5.49 -10.42
N LEU A 40 21.55 5.27 -9.82
CA LEU A 40 21.37 5.07 -8.38
C LEU A 40 21.71 6.32 -7.54
N ASP A 41 21.52 7.51 -8.12
CA ASP A 41 21.75 8.80 -7.47
C ASP A 41 20.42 9.51 -7.19
N TYR A 42 19.89 9.40 -5.97
CA TYR A 42 18.55 9.91 -5.62
C TYR A 42 18.54 10.85 -4.41
N PRO A 43 17.93 12.04 -4.49
CA PRO A 43 17.61 12.76 -5.72
C PRO A 43 18.88 12.98 -6.55
N SER A 44 18.81 13.19 -7.86
CA SER A 44 20.01 13.35 -8.71
C SER A 44 20.80 14.62 -8.37
N ALA A 45 22.08 14.66 -8.73
CA ALA A 45 22.99 15.77 -8.40
C ALA A 45 22.46 17.16 -8.81
N ASP A 46 21.79 17.28 -9.95
CA ASP A 46 21.16 18.53 -10.41
C ASP A 46 19.96 18.94 -9.54
N ILE A 47 19.15 17.97 -9.09
CA ILE A 47 18.06 18.22 -8.14
C ILE A 47 18.62 18.60 -6.77
N ARG A 48 19.67 17.92 -6.30
CA ARG A 48 20.35 18.28 -5.04
C ARG A 48 20.92 19.70 -5.11
N ALA A 49 21.60 20.07 -6.20
CA ALA A 49 22.13 21.42 -6.40
C ALA A 49 21.02 22.47 -6.47
N LYS A 50 19.87 22.16 -7.08
CA LYS A 50 18.70 23.03 -7.07
C LYS A 50 18.16 23.22 -5.64
N ILE A 51 18.03 22.14 -4.87
CA ILE A 51 17.60 22.22 -3.47
C ILE A 51 18.60 23.09 -2.68
N SER A 52 19.92 22.86 -2.78
CA SER A 52 20.95 23.69 -2.13
C SER A 52 20.83 25.16 -2.50
N LYS A 53 20.71 25.48 -3.80
CA LYS A 53 20.57 26.86 -4.28
C LYS A 53 19.30 27.53 -3.75
N ASP A 54 18.18 26.82 -3.73
CA ASP A 54 16.91 27.34 -3.22
C ASP A 54 16.96 27.52 -1.69
N ILE A 55 17.72 26.66 -0.97
CA ILE A 55 18.02 26.82 0.46
C ILE A 55 18.86 28.10 0.70
N GLU A 56 19.93 28.31 -0.08
CA GLU A 56 20.84 29.45 0.02
C GLU A 56 20.19 30.78 -0.45
N GLY A 57 19.35 30.72 -1.48
CA GLY A 57 18.77 31.87 -2.19
C GLY A 57 17.49 32.44 -1.58
N GLY A 58 16.85 31.74 -0.64
CA GLY A 58 15.82 32.29 0.24
C GLY A 58 14.39 31.77 0.02
N ILE A 59 13.86 31.10 1.05
CA ILE A 59 12.76 31.47 1.98
C ILE A 59 12.77 30.30 2.98
N PRO A 60 13.05 30.53 4.28
CA PRO A 60 12.98 29.46 5.27
C PRO A 60 11.60 28.80 5.22
N GLY A 61 11.51 27.51 4.89
CA GLY A 61 10.22 26.80 4.83
C GLY A 61 9.75 26.34 3.44
N TYR A 62 10.34 26.79 2.32
CA TYR A 62 9.85 26.44 0.98
C TYR A 62 9.85 24.93 0.72
N TRP A 63 11.01 24.28 0.90
CA TRP A 63 11.12 22.82 0.74
C TRP A 63 10.36 22.06 1.83
N GLN A 64 10.20 22.63 3.03
CA GLN A 64 9.36 22.10 4.11
C GLN A 64 7.89 21.92 3.70
N GLY A 65 7.41 22.69 2.72
CA GLY A 65 6.08 22.55 2.15
C GLY A 65 5.99 21.60 0.94
N GLN A 66 7.12 21.14 0.40
CA GLN A 66 7.16 20.33 -0.83
C GLN A 66 7.58 18.89 -0.61
N VAL A 67 8.32 18.59 0.46
CA VAL A 67 8.75 17.21 0.77
C VAL A 67 7.88 16.56 1.85
N LEU A 68 7.48 15.32 1.59
CA LEU A 68 6.73 14.46 2.51
C LEU A 68 7.53 13.98 3.71
N ILE A 69 8.85 14.17 3.69
CA ILE A 69 9.79 13.87 4.78
C ILE A 69 10.18 15.22 5.42
N PRO A 70 9.44 15.71 6.43
CA PRO A 70 9.74 16.95 7.09
C PRO A 70 10.88 16.75 8.09
N PHE A 71 11.96 17.46 7.87
CA PHE A 71 12.80 18.19 8.83
C PHE A 71 12.58 17.86 10.31
N ILE A 72 13.59 17.23 10.93
CA ILE A 72 13.65 16.99 12.37
C ILE A 72 13.64 18.34 13.08
N LYS A 73 12.68 18.51 14.00
CA LYS A 73 12.70 19.59 14.98
C LYS A 73 13.84 19.28 15.96
N ASP A 74 14.81 20.16 16.08
CA ASP A 74 15.89 19.99 17.05
C ASP A 74 15.26 19.73 18.44
N PRO A 75 15.62 18.62 19.11
CA PRO A 75 14.95 18.21 20.33
C PRO A 75 15.13 19.23 21.46
N VAL A 76 16.22 20.01 21.43
CA VAL A 76 16.61 21.00 22.42
C VAL A 76 16.11 22.39 22.02
N THR A 77 16.47 22.88 20.85
CA THR A 77 16.15 24.27 20.43
C THR A 77 14.73 24.41 19.93
N LYS A 78 14.04 23.30 19.63
CA LYS A 78 12.71 23.30 18.99
C LYS A 78 12.71 24.00 17.62
N GLU A 79 13.87 24.27 17.03
CA GLU A 79 13.98 24.84 15.69
C GLU A 79 13.80 23.73 14.64
N ARG A 80 13.17 24.06 13.51
CA ARG A 80 13.19 23.15 12.35
C ARG A 80 14.56 23.31 11.69
N LYS A 81 15.45 22.33 11.85
CA LYS A 81 16.69 22.32 11.05
C LYS A 81 16.30 22.17 9.59
N GLN A 82 16.89 22.98 8.71
CA GLN A 82 16.76 22.80 7.27
C GLN A 82 17.49 21.49 6.91
N ILE A 83 16.82 20.63 6.15
CA ILE A 83 17.36 19.41 5.58
C ILE A 83 18.34 19.84 4.52
N HIS A 84 19.51 19.25 4.55
CA HIS A 84 20.42 19.41 3.47
C HIS A 84 20.18 18.28 2.45
N PRO A 85 20.39 18.49 1.15
CA PRO A 85 20.13 17.47 0.13
C PRO A 85 20.84 16.14 0.39
N GLU A 86 21.98 16.16 1.07
CA GLU A 86 22.73 15.00 1.52
C GLU A 86 21.99 14.15 2.57
N ASP A 87 21.11 14.74 3.39
CA ASP A 87 20.35 14.02 4.41
C ASP A 87 19.29 13.09 3.80
N ILE A 88 18.92 13.31 2.53
CA ILE A 88 17.97 12.49 1.76
C ILE A 88 18.64 11.77 0.59
N HIS A 89 19.96 11.89 0.48
CA HIS A 89 20.71 11.33 -0.63
C HIS A 89 20.90 9.82 -0.45
N LEU A 90 20.48 9.08 -1.46
CA LEU A 90 20.73 7.66 -1.64
C LEU A 90 21.69 7.47 -2.81
N THR A 91 22.66 6.59 -2.60
CA THR A 91 23.68 6.19 -3.58
C THR A 91 23.61 4.68 -3.81
N ALA A 92 24.46 4.13 -4.68
CA ALA A 92 24.48 2.69 -4.97
C ALA A 92 24.58 1.76 -3.73
N LYS A 93 25.17 2.22 -2.61
CA LYS A 93 25.25 1.45 -1.35
C LYS A 93 23.88 1.20 -0.69
N ASP A 94 22.89 2.01 -1.05
CA ASP A 94 21.55 2.01 -0.45
C ASP A 94 20.57 1.09 -1.20
N PHE A 95 21.06 0.43 -2.24
CA PHE A 95 20.30 -0.48 -3.10
C PHE A 95 20.88 -1.89 -3.07
N GLU A 96 20.06 -2.88 -3.41
CA GLU A 96 20.52 -4.23 -3.66
C GLU A 96 21.50 -4.26 -4.84
N ALA A 97 22.52 -5.11 -4.74
CA ALA A 97 23.62 -5.16 -5.70
C ALA A 97 23.16 -5.65 -7.09
N SER A 98 22.14 -6.51 -7.14
CA SER A 98 21.62 -7.02 -8.41
C SER A 98 20.95 -5.91 -9.22
N LYS A 99 21.33 -5.84 -10.50
CA LYS A 99 20.67 -4.97 -11.49
C LYS A 99 19.75 -5.75 -12.41
N ASP A 100 19.68 -7.07 -12.24
CA ASP A 100 18.90 -7.96 -13.08
C ASP A 100 17.41 -7.81 -12.77
N ASN A 101 16.60 -7.98 -13.80
CA ASN A 101 15.16 -8.12 -13.65
C ASN A 101 14.81 -9.56 -13.26
N ILE A 102 13.67 -9.71 -12.59
CA ILE A 102 13.03 -11.02 -12.39
C ILE A 102 12.71 -11.61 -13.76
N SER A 103 13.23 -12.81 -14.06
CA SER A 103 12.93 -13.54 -15.28
C SER A 103 11.55 -14.20 -15.22
N LYS A 104 11.01 -14.60 -16.38
CA LYS A 104 9.66 -15.20 -16.48
C LYS A 104 9.49 -16.51 -15.70
N ASP A 105 10.57 -17.23 -15.45
CA ASP A 105 10.62 -18.50 -14.72
C ASP A 105 10.95 -18.33 -13.22
N GLU A 106 11.15 -17.09 -12.76
CA GLU A 106 11.59 -16.80 -11.40
C GLU A 106 10.48 -16.26 -10.48
N TRP A 107 9.22 -16.22 -10.95
CA TRP A 107 8.09 -15.69 -10.19
C TRP A 107 7.69 -16.51 -8.95
N GLU A 108 8.22 -17.74 -8.83
CA GLU A 108 8.11 -18.59 -7.64
C GLU A 108 9.43 -18.70 -6.86
N ASN A 109 10.51 -18.10 -7.36
CA ASN A 109 11.82 -18.10 -6.71
C ASN A 109 11.92 -16.94 -5.73
N LEU A 110 11.64 -17.21 -4.45
CA LEU A 110 11.64 -16.22 -3.38
C LEU A 110 12.94 -15.41 -3.30
N HIS A 111 14.10 -16.03 -3.58
CA HIS A 111 15.37 -15.33 -3.58
C HIS A 111 15.44 -14.33 -4.74
N ALA A 112 15.07 -14.73 -5.95
CA ALA A 112 14.99 -13.83 -7.09
C ALA A 112 14.00 -12.68 -6.84
N LEU A 113 12.82 -12.97 -6.29
CA LEU A 113 11.82 -11.96 -5.95
C LEU A 113 12.32 -10.94 -4.91
N LYS A 114 13.20 -11.35 -3.98
CA LYS A 114 13.74 -10.52 -2.89
C LYS A 114 15.05 -9.80 -3.26
N GLU A 115 15.82 -10.28 -4.23
CA GLU A 115 17.09 -9.66 -4.63
C GLU A 115 17.04 -8.90 -5.96
N LYS A 116 16.26 -9.39 -6.94
CA LYS A 116 16.18 -8.81 -8.29
C LYS A 116 15.15 -7.68 -8.38
N ARG A 117 15.25 -6.92 -9.47
CA ARG A 117 14.41 -5.76 -9.75
C ARG A 117 13.05 -6.16 -10.31
N LEU A 118 12.02 -5.44 -9.88
CA LEU A 118 10.70 -5.48 -10.48
C LEU A 118 10.67 -4.44 -11.61
N ASN A 119 10.57 -4.89 -12.87
CA ASN A 119 10.52 -4.02 -14.05
C ASN A 119 11.61 -2.95 -14.13
N GLY A 120 12.85 -3.30 -13.78
CA GLY A 120 14.01 -2.39 -13.85
C GLY A 120 14.16 -1.43 -12.67
N MET A 121 13.16 -1.38 -11.78
CA MET A 121 13.16 -0.47 -10.63
C MET A 121 14.26 -0.84 -9.63
N PRO A 122 15.17 0.09 -9.30
CA PRO A 122 16.18 -0.13 -8.28
C PRO A 122 15.58 -0.48 -6.92
N LYS A 123 16.03 -1.60 -6.38
CA LYS A 123 15.54 -2.13 -5.10
C LYS A 123 16.35 -1.58 -3.94
N THR A 124 15.71 -1.00 -2.94
CA THR A 124 16.41 -0.53 -1.74
C THR A 124 16.81 -1.70 -0.85
N THR A 125 17.89 -1.58 -0.09
CA THR A 125 18.35 -2.64 0.82
C THR A 125 18.06 -2.33 2.29
N PRO A 126 17.63 -3.31 3.10
CA PRO A 126 17.40 -3.09 4.53
C PRO A 126 18.69 -2.87 5.29
N LYS A 127 19.84 -3.21 4.71
CA LYS A 127 21.17 -2.99 5.28
C LYS A 127 21.56 -1.51 5.34
N SER A 128 20.88 -0.64 4.59
CA SER A 128 21.13 0.79 4.63
C SER A 128 20.34 1.46 5.74
N ASP A 129 21.04 1.95 6.76
CA ASP A 129 20.43 2.75 7.83
C ASP A 129 19.83 4.05 7.30
N GLN A 130 20.39 4.60 6.21
CA GLN A 130 19.86 5.78 5.53
C GLN A 130 18.46 5.50 4.95
N VAL A 131 18.29 4.37 4.24
CA VAL A 131 16.98 3.94 3.73
C VAL A 131 15.98 3.76 4.86
N ILE A 132 16.36 3.01 5.90
CA ILE A 132 15.48 2.72 7.04
C ILE A 132 15.08 4.01 7.77
N MET A 133 16.02 4.94 7.96
CA MET A 133 15.75 6.25 8.56
C MET A 133 14.71 7.02 7.76
N LEU A 134 14.90 7.17 6.45
CA LEU A 134 13.98 7.93 5.58
C LEU A 134 12.59 7.32 5.53
N GLN A 135 12.49 5.99 5.44
CA GLN A 135 11.22 5.26 5.51
C GLN A 135 10.47 5.50 6.82
N ASN A 136 11.18 5.37 7.95
CA ASN A 136 10.59 5.64 9.26
C ASN A 136 10.14 7.09 9.40
N GLN A 137 10.90 8.04 8.86
CA GLN A 137 10.52 9.45 8.89
C GLN A 137 9.26 9.69 8.06
N TYR A 138 9.18 9.17 6.83
CA TYR A 138 7.96 9.23 6.02
C TYR A 138 6.72 8.74 6.79
N VAL A 139 6.81 7.56 7.41
CA VAL A 139 5.71 6.95 8.18
C VAL A 139 5.31 7.81 9.37
N ARG A 140 6.28 8.37 10.12
CA ARG A 140 6.01 9.25 11.26
C ARG A 140 5.24 10.50 10.84
N GLU A 141 5.49 11.00 9.65
CA GLU A 141 4.99 12.28 9.18
C GLU A 141 3.60 12.13 8.59
N MET A 142 3.41 11.06 7.83
CA MET A 142 2.09 10.55 7.48
C MET A 142 1.18 10.44 8.72
N ARG A 143 1.64 9.79 9.79
CA ARG A 143 0.87 9.70 11.05
C ARG A 143 0.55 11.07 11.66
N LYS A 144 1.48 12.03 11.61
CA LYS A 144 1.24 13.40 12.09
C LYS A 144 0.15 14.11 11.29
N TYR A 145 0.05 13.85 9.99
CA TYR A 145 -1.00 14.41 9.15
C TYR A 145 -2.37 13.75 9.37
N GLY A 146 -2.40 12.61 10.05
CA GLY A 146 -3.64 11.96 10.49
C GLY A 146 -4.07 10.78 9.62
N VAL A 147 -3.20 10.25 8.75
CA VAL A 147 -3.51 8.98 8.06
C VAL A 147 -3.60 7.82 9.04
N ARG A 148 -4.51 6.88 8.76
CA ARG A 148 -4.87 5.78 9.65
C ARG A 148 -3.93 4.57 9.54
N GLY A 149 -3.26 4.41 8.41
CA GLY A 149 -2.38 3.29 8.12
C GLY A 149 -1.81 3.41 6.72
N LEU A 150 -1.14 2.38 6.24
CA LEU A 150 -0.44 2.35 4.94
C LEU A 150 -0.73 1.04 4.20
N ARG A 151 -0.91 1.12 2.88
CA ARG A 151 -0.95 -0.05 1.99
C ARG A 151 0.47 -0.31 1.51
N TYR A 152 1.08 -1.39 1.95
CA TYR A 152 2.43 -1.78 1.52
C TYR A 152 2.35 -2.38 0.12
N ASP A 153 2.86 -1.62 -0.85
CA ASP A 153 2.94 -2.01 -2.25
C ASP A 153 3.93 -3.15 -2.45
N ALA A 154 3.60 -4.09 -3.33
CA ALA A 154 4.50 -5.14 -3.79
C ALA A 154 5.29 -5.82 -2.65
N ALA A 155 4.64 -6.09 -1.51
CA ALA A 155 5.31 -6.52 -0.28
C ALA A 155 6.03 -7.87 -0.43
N LYS A 156 5.53 -8.75 -1.31
CA LYS A 156 6.18 -10.03 -1.68
C LYS A 156 7.60 -9.83 -2.20
N HIS A 157 7.86 -8.71 -2.86
CA HIS A 157 9.17 -8.37 -3.40
C HIS A 157 10.10 -7.79 -2.34
N SER A 158 9.74 -7.76 -1.07
CA SER A 158 10.56 -7.16 -0.01
C SER A 158 11.18 -8.23 0.88
N LYS A 159 12.38 -7.96 1.39
CA LYS A 159 12.95 -8.75 2.49
C LYS A 159 12.09 -8.51 3.75
N HIS A 160 11.87 -9.55 4.56
CA HIS A 160 11.09 -9.41 5.81
C HIS A 160 11.71 -8.35 6.74
N GLU A 161 13.05 -8.35 6.84
CA GLU A 161 13.81 -7.34 7.57
C GLU A 161 13.47 -5.90 7.13
N GLN A 162 13.24 -5.66 5.84
CA GLN A 162 12.84 -4.34 5.36
C GLN A 162 11.47 -3.93 5.92
N ILE A 163 10.48 -4.83 5.90
CA ILE A 163 9.13 -4.55 6.39
C ILE A 163 9.17 -4.30 7.90
N GLU A 164 9.91 -5.13 8.64
CA GLU A 164 10.16 -4.97 10.08
C GLU A 164 10.78 -3.62 10.41
N ARG A 165 11.87 -3.26 9.74
CA ARG A 165 12.62 -2.04 10.05
C ARG A 165 11.96 -0.77 9.55
N SER A 166 11.20 -0.83 8.45
CA SER A 166 10.56 0.34 7.82
C SER A 166 9.54 1.07 8.70
N ILE A 167 9.00 0.41 9.73
CA ILE A 167 8.13 1.01 10.77
C ILE A 167 8.61 0.58 12.15
N THR A 168 9.40 1.46 12.79
CA THR A 168 9.98 1.24 14.11
C THR A 168 9.79 2.46 15.04
N PRO A 169 9.18 2.26 16.22
CA PRO A 169 8.52 1.03 16.67
C PRO A 169 7.21 0.76 15.88
N PRO A 170 6.80 -0.51 15.74
CA PRO A 170 5.49 -0.85 15.20
C PRO A 170 4.39 -0.20 16.06
N LEU A 171 3.31 0.23 15.40
CA LEU A 171 2.20 0.89 16.07
C LEU A 171 0.90 0.20 15.71
N LYS A 172 0.37 -0.56 16.66
CA LYS A 172 -0.90 -1.28 16.49
C LYS A 172 -2.12 -0.37 16.64
N ASN A 173 -2.07 0.58 17.58
CA ASN A 173 -3.19 1.45 17.91
C ASN A 173 -2.71 2.87 18.16
N TYR A 174 -3.57 3.85 17.89
CA TYR A 174 -3.39 5.23 18.34
C TYR A 174 -4.57 5.68 19.21
N ASN A 175 -4.31 6.70 20.05
CA ASN A 175 -5.34 7.33 20.85
C ASN A 175 -6.01 8.42 20.02
N GLU A 176 -7.29 8.22 19.70
CA GLU A 176 -8.09 9.23 19.03
C GLU A 176 -8.97 9.94 20.05
N ARG A 177 -8.91 11.28 20.07
CA ARG A 177 -9.70 12.08 20.99
C ARG A 177 -11.17 12.01 20.58
N LEU A 178 -12.05 11.74 21.55
CA LEU A 178 -13.48 11.79 21.33
C LEU A 178 -13.92 13.25 21.10
N HIS A 179 -14.70 13.47 20.04
CA HIS A 179 -15.14 14.80 19.59
C HIS A 179 -15.89 15.60 20.68
N ASN A 180 -16.59 14.92 21.59
CA ASN A 180 -17.42 15.54 22.63
C ASN A 180 -16.74 15.60 24.01
N THR A 181 -15.44 15.93 24.04
CA THR A 181 -14.66 15.95 25.30
C THR A 181 -14.21 17.34 25.68
N ASN A 182 -14.31 17.65 26.98
CA ASN A 182 -13.82 18.91 27.55
C ASN A 182 -12.32 19.09 27.23
N LEU A 183 -11.92 20.30 26.83
CA LEU A 183 -10.51 20.68 26.62
C LEU A 183 -9.63 20.40 27.85
N PHE A 184 -10.17 20.49 29.06
CA PHE A 184 -9.46 20.25 30.31
C PHE A 184 -9.53 18.78 30.80
N ASN A 185 -10.36 17.95 30.16
CA ASN A 185 -10.47 16.52 30.47
C ASN A 185 -10.78 15.72 29.19
N PRO A 186 -9.79 15.58 28.28
CA PRO A 186 -9.99 14.86 27.04
C PRO A 186 -10.13 13.35 27.31
N LYS A 187 -11.14 12.73 26.70
CA LYS A 187 -11.27 11.28 26.62
C LYS A 187 -10.81 10.79 25.26
N TYR A 188 -10.23 9.60 25.24
CA TYR A 188 -9.69 8.98 24.04
C TYR A 188 -10.26 7.58 23.88
N HIS A 189 -10.44 7.13 22.64
CA HIS A 189 -10.57 5.71 22.32
C HIS A 189 -9.31 5.21 21.63
N LYS A 190 -8.97 3.95 21.86
CA LYS A 190 -7.92 3.27 21.08
C LYS A 190 -8.51 2.86 19.74
N LYS A 191 -7.90 3.34 18.66
CA LYS A 191 -8.25 2.96 17.28
C LYS A 191 -7.12 2.18 16.65
N ALA A 192 -7.44 1.05 16.02
CA ALA A 192 -6.46 0.23 15.33
C ALA A 192 -5.92 0.96 14.09
N VAL A 193 -4.60 0.87 13.92
CA VAL A 193 -3.91 1.27 12.70
C VAL A 193 -4.29 0.30 11.59
N MET A 194 -4.43 0.79 10.35
CA MET A 194 -4.78 -0.02 9.19
C MET A 194 -3.60 -0.16 8.24
N ASN A 195 -2.52 -0.79 8.71
CA ASN A 195 -1.43 -1.18 7.83
C ASN A 195 -1.79 -2.52 7.19
N TYR A 196 -1.68 -2.63 5.87
CA TYR A 196 -1.91 -3.89 5.19
C TYR A 196 -0.99 -4.09 4.00
N MET A 197 -0.68 -5.35 3.71
CA MET A 197 0.23 -5.72 2.65
C MET A 197 -0.50 -6.21 1.42
N GLU A 198 -0.04 -5.75 0.26
CA GLU A 198 -0.22 -6.48 -0.98
C GLU A 198 0.87 -7.54 -1.09
N TYR A 199 0.51 -8.79 -0.76
CA TYR A 199 1.42 -9.94 -0.82
C TYR A 199 0.76 -11.04 -1.65
N LEU A 200 1.12 -11.13 -2.92
CA LEU A 200 0.54 -12.11 -3.83
C LEU A 200 1.08 -13.52 -3.57
N VAL A 201 0.26 -14.37 -2.96
CA VAL A 201 0.60 -15.78 -2.70
C VAL A 201 0.46 -16.58 -3.99
N THR A 202 1.57 -17.12 -4.52
CA THR A 202 1.56 -17.98 -5.72
C THR A 202 1.92 -19.43 -5.42
N CYS A 203 2.59 -19.70 -4.30
CA CYS A 203 2.90 -21.05 -3.85
C CYS A 203 2.79 -21.20 -2.31
N GLN A 204 2.88 -22.43 -1.81
CA GLN A 204 2.79 -22.72 -0.37
C GLN A 204 3.89 -22.01 0.46
N LEU A 205 5.09 -21.84 -0.12
CA LEU A 205 6.18 -21.15 0.54
C LEU A 205 5.84 -19.67 0.77
N ASP A 206 5.19 -19.00 -0.20
CA ASP A 206 4.73 -17.63 -0.04
C ASP A 206 3.73 -17.48 1.11
N GLU A 207 2.78 -18.41 1.19
CA GLU A 207 1.77 -18.43 2.25
C GLU A 207 2.41 -18.58 3.63
N GLN A 208 3.42 -19.44 3.76
CA GLN A 208 4.20 -19.60 4.99
C GLN A 208 4.96 -18.32 5.36
N GLN A 209 5.61 -17.68 4.38
CA GLN A 209 6.35 -16.43 4.59
C GLN A 209 5.44 -15.29 5.03
N MET A 210 4.31 -15.10 4.33
CA MET A 210 3.30 -14.10 4.68
C MET A 210 2.72 -14.38 6.07
N SER A 211 2.39 -15.63 6.38
CA SER A 211 1.83 -16.02 7.69
C SER A 211 2.81 -15.78 8.83
N SER A 212 4.10 -16.09 8.64
CA SER A 212 5.16 -15.80 9.62
C SER A 212 5.27 -14.30 9.88
N LEU A 213 5.31 -13.50 8.81
CA LEU A 213 5.38 -12.05 8.92
C LEU A 213 4.15 -11.47 9.63
N LEU A 214 2.94 -11.95 9.32
CA LEU A 214 1.75 -11.54 10.05
C LEU A 214 1.84 -11.94 11.53
N TYR A 215 2.32 -13.14 11.85
CA TYR A 215 2.49 -13.58 13.23
C TYR A 215 3.46 -12.67 14.03
N GLU A 216 4.58 -12.30 13.42
CA GLU A 216 5.60 -11.43 14.04
C GLU A 216 5.17 -9.95 14.12
N ARG A 217 4.32 -9.50 13.20
CA ARG A 217 3.87 -8.11 13.08
C ARG A 217 2.37 -7.99 13.28
N ASP A 218 1.94 -7.99 14.53
CA ASP A 218 0.52 -7.91 14.92
C ASP A 218 -0.18 -6.57 14.58
N ASP A 219 0.58 -5.61 14.05
CA ASP A 219 0.12 -4.33 13.51
C ASP A 219 -0.17 -4.37 12.00
N LEU A 220 0.11 -5.48 11.32
CA LEU A 220 -0.13 -5.64 9.87
C LEU A 220 -1.42 -6.42 9.57
N SER A 221 -1.96 -6.22 8.39
CA SER A 221 -2.99 -7.03 7.75
C SER A 221 -2.51 -7.43 6.36
N ALA A 222 -3.24 -8.26 5.62
CA ALA A 222 -2.88 -8.58 4.23
C ALA A 222 -4.12 -8.73 3.35
N ILE A 223 -3.94 -8.41 2.07
CA ILE A 223 -4.92 -8.72 1.03
C ILE A 223 -4.98 -10.25 0.86
N ASP A 224 -6.18 -10.80 0.95
CA ASP A 224 -6.42 -12.24 0.89
C ASP A 224 -6.64 -12.69 -0.57
N PHE A 225 -5.55 -12.73 -1.34
CA PHE A 225 -5.58 -13.22 -2.73
C PHE A 225 -6.01 -14.69 -2.81
N SER A 226 -5.71 -15.50 -1.79
CA SER A 226 -6.13 -16.90 -1.74
C SER A 226 -7.64 -17.02 -1.65
N LEU A 227 -8.31 -16.20 -0.84
CA LEU A 227 -9.76 -16.14 -0.78
C LEU A 227 -10.38 -15.55 -2.05
N LEU A 228 -9.76 -14.54 -2.68
CA LEU A 228 -10.17 -14.08 -4.01
C LEU A 228 -10.21 -15.25 -5.00
N MET A 229 -9.14 -16.03 -5.11
CA MET A 229 -9.08 -17.18 -6.02
C MET A 229 -10.11 -18.27 -5.69
N LYS A 230 -10.38 -18.53 -4.39
CA LYS A 230 -11.46 -19.44 -3.97
C LYS A 230 -12.82 -18.90 -4.41
N THR A 231 -13.05 -17.61 -4.28
CA THR A 231 -14.30 -16.95 -4.64
C THR A 231 -14.54 -16.98 -6.15
N ILE A 232 -13.53 -16.67 -6.96
CA ILE A 232 -13.58 -16.79 -8.43
C ILE A 232 -13.98 -18.22 -8.83
N LYS A 233 -13.29 -19.23 -8.28
CA LYS A 233 -13.58 -20.64 -8.59
C LYS A 233 -14.98 -21.08 -8.14
N ALA A 234 -15.40 -20.67 -6.95
CA ALA A 234 -16.69 -21.07 -6.38
C ALA A 234 -17.88 -20.48 -7.17
N PHE A 235 -17.77 -19.25 -7.64
CA PHE A 235 -18.82 -18.59 -8.44
C PHE A 235 -18.74 -18.88 -9.94
N SER A 236 -17.61 -19.40 -10.44
CA SER A 236 -17.50 -19.82 -11.84
C SER A 236 -18.49 -20.92 -12.20
N PHE A 237 -18.80 -21.07 -13.49
CA PHE A 237 -19.70 -22.12 -13.98
C PHE A 237 -19.24 -23.52 -13.54
N GLY A 238 -20.12 -24.26 -12.85
CA GLY A 238 -19.79 -25.56 -12.27
C GLY A 238 -18.96 -25.52 -10.98
N GLY A 239 -18.72 -24.33 -10.43
CA GLY A 239 -18.07 -24.12 -9.14
C GLY A 239 -18.89 -24.62 -7.95
N ASP A 240 -18.21 -24.85 -6.83
CA ASP A 240 -18.81 -25.36 -5.60
C ASP A 240 -18.81 -24.29 -4.49
N LEU A 241 -19.99 -23.72 -4.21
CA LEU A 241 -20.18 -22.75 -3.13
C LEU A 241 -19.93 -23.34 -1.74
N GLN A 242 -19.93 -24.67 -1.55
CA GLN A 242 -19.59 -25.29 -0.27
C GLN A 242 -18.12 -25.06 0.11
N THR A 243 -17.26 -24.71 -0.86
CA THR A 243 -15.86 -24.31 -0.60
C THR A 243 -15.75 -22.96 0.12
N LEU A 244 -16.81 -22.15 0.05
CA LEU A 244 -16.94 -20.87 0.75
C LEU A 244 -17.63 -20.99 2.12
N ALA A 245 -18.15 -22.17 2.45
CA ALA A 245 -18.74 -22.42 3.76
C ALA A 245 -17.63 -22.58 4.82
N SER A 246 -17.75 -21.89 5.94
CA SER A 246 -16.93 -22.19 7.12
C SER A 246 -17.41 -23.51 7.72
N LYS A 247 -16.61 -24.57 7.62
CA LYS A 247 -16.89 -25.87 8.24
C LYS A 247 -16.22 -25.92 9.62
N PRO A 248 -16.74 -26.69 10.59
CA PRO A 248 -15.99 -27.01 11.80
C PRO A 248 -14.61 -27.55 11.41
N ASP A 249 -13.55 -27.05 12.05
CA ASP A 249 -12.15 -27.39 11.79
C ASP A 249 -11.57 -27.00 10.41
N SER A 250 -12.29 -26.20 9.62
CA SER A 250 -11.80 -25.65 8.36
C SER A 250 -11.83 -24.12 8.36
N THR A 251 -10.68 -23.50 8.15
CA THR A 251 -10.63 -22.06 7.90
C THR A 251 -10.74 -21.80 6.40
N ILE A 252 -11.53 -20.79 6.05
CA ILE A 252 -11.65 -20.36 4.65
C ILE A 252 -10.37 -19.70 4.13
N SER A 253 -9.52 -19.22 5.03
CA SER A 253 -8.25 -18.55 4.75
C SER A 253 -7.24 -18.84 5.85
N SER A 254 -5.96 -18.81 5.49
CA SER A 254 -4.82 -18.81 6.43
C SER A 254 -4.64 -17.48 7.15
N ILE A 255 -5.19 -16.39 6.62
CA ILE A 255 -5.14 -15.07 7.27
C ILE A 255 -6.27 -14.98 8.31
N PRO A 256 -5.99 -14.59 9.57
CA PRO A 256 -7.02 -14.37 10.59
C PRO A 256 -8.11 -13.39 10.15
N SER A 257 -9.38 -13.66 10.49
CA SER A 257 -10.55 -12.84 10.09
C SER A 257 -10.36 -11.33 10.28
N GLU A 258 -9.83 -10.95 11.43
CA GLU A 258 -9.62 -9.58 11.86
C GLU A 258 -8.41 -8.89 11.20
N ARG A 259 -7.71 -9.60 10.31
CA ARG A 259 -6.51 -9.14 9.59
C ARG A 259 -6.61 -9.33 8.07
N ARG A 260 -7.75 -9.82 7.59
CA ARG A 260 -8.04 -9.98 6.17
C ARG A 260 -8.51 -8.68 5.56
N ILE A 261 -7.90 -8.32 4.44
CA ILE A 261 -8.40 -7.31 3.51
C ILE A 261 -8.91 -8.07 2.28
N LEU A 262 -10.14 -7.79 1.87
CA LEU A 262 -10.85 -8.55 0.85
C LEU A 262 -10.97 -7.71 -0.41
N ILE A 263 -10.75 -8.30 -1.58
CA ILE A 263 -10.88 -7.64 -2.88
C ILE A 263 -11.64 -8.57 -3.83
N ASN A 264 -12.30 -7.99 -4.82
CA ASN A 264 -12.70 -8.69 -6.05
C ASN A 264 -11.82 -8.26 -7.23
N ILE A 265 -11.40 -7.00 -7.22
CA ILE A 265 -10.57 -6.37 -8.24
C ILE A 265 -9.68 -5.31 -7.57
N ASN A 266 -8.50 -5.06 -8.14
CA ASN A 266 -7.61 -3.95 -7.77
C ASN A 266 -7.11 -3.24 -9.05
N HIS A 267 -6.16 -2.31 -8.89
CA HIS A 267 -5.59 -1.61 -10.03
C HIS A 267 -4.68 -2.45 -10.92
N ASP A 268 -4.17 -3.59 -10.45
CA ASP A 268 -3.25 -4.42 -11.23
C ASP A 268 -3.96 -5.28 -12.26
N PHE A 269 -5.13 -5.84 -11.90
CA PHE A 269 -5.78 -6.85 -12.72
C PHE A 269 -6.20 -6.34 -14.11
N PRO A 270 -6.88 -5.18 -14.24
CA PRO A 270 -7.30 -4.70 -15.55
C PRO A 270 -6.19 -3.99 -16.33
N ASN A 271 -5.12 -3.53 -15.67
CA ASN A 271 -4.16 -2.60 -16.26
C ASN A 271 -2.82 -3.23 -16.69
N ASN A 272 -2.58 -4.51 -16.39
CA ASN A 272 -1.33 -5.21 -16.74
C ASN A 272 -1.51 -6.22 -17.89
N GLY A 273 -2.37 -5.89 -18.85
CA GLY A 273 -2.67 -6.76 -19.99
C GLY A 273 -3.25 -8.09 -19.53
N ASN A 274 -2.74 -9.20 -20.07
CA ASN A 274 -3.28 -10.54 -19.78
C ASN A 274 -2.65 -11.21 -18.54
N LEU A 275 -1.74 -10.54 -17.82
CA LEU A 275 -0.96 -11.15 -16.75
C LEU A 275 -1.83 -11.68 -15.59
N PHE A 276 -2.94 -11.00 -15.31
CA PHE A 276 -3.80 -11.29 -14.16
C PHE A 276 -5.22 -11.71 -14.58
N ASN A 277 -5.39 -12.23 -15.80
CA ASN A 277 -6.71 -12.66 -16.28
C ASN A 277 -7.34 -13.73 -15.37
N ASP A 278 -6.52 -14.58 -14.74
CA ASP A 278 -7.00 -15.60 -13.80
C ASP A 278 -7.58 -15.00 -12.49
N PHE A 279 -7.33 -13.72 -12.22
CA PHE A 279 -7.87 -12.97 -11.08
C PHE A 279 -9.15 -12.20 -11.43
N LEU A 280 -9.66 -12.33 -12.66
CA LEU A 280 -10.90 -11.70 -13.09
C LEU A 280 -12.06 -12.68 -13.04
N PHE A 281 -13.24 -12.18 -12.70
CA PHE A 281 -14.49 -12.93 -12.85
C PHE A 281 -14.90 -12.92 -14.33
N ASN A 282 -15.37 -14.07 -14.84
CA ASN A 282 -15.82 -14.18 -16.23
C ASN A 282 -17.13 -13.41 -16.50
N HIS A 283 -17.97 -13.25 -15.47
CA HIS A 283 -19.26 -12.56 -15.56
C HIS A 283 -19.42 -11.55 -14.42
N GLN A 284 -20.03 -10.40 -14.75
CA GLN A 284 -20.32 -9.34 -13.78
C GLN A 284 -21.22 -9.82 -12.64
N GLN A 285 -22.18 -10.71 -12.93
CA GLN A 285 -23.04 -11.29 -11.89
C GLN A 285 -22.23 -12.07 -10.84
N ASP A 286 -21.22 -12.82 -11.27
CA ASP A 286 -20.37 -13.60 -10.38
C ASP A 286 -19.52 -12.67 -9.49
N GLU A 287 -19.00 -11.58 -10.05
CA GLU A 287 -18.30 -10.54 -9.29
C GLU A 287 -19.21 -9.86 -8.25
N GLN A 288 -20.46 -9.57 -8.61
CA GLN A 288 -21.44 -8.98 -7.69
C GLN A 288 -21.79 -9.93 -6.55
N LEU A 289 -22.02 -11.21 -6.84
CA LEU A 289 -22.27 -12.25 -5.83
C LEU A 289 -21.06 -12.45 -4.92
N ALA A 290 -19.85 -12.44 -5.49
CA ALA A 290 -18.61 -12.45 -4.74
C ALA A 290 -18.50 -11.25 -3.80
N MET A 291 -18.84 -10.04 -4.27
CA MET A 291 -18.82 -8.83 -3.43
C MET A 291 -19.80 -8.95 -2.27
N ALA A 292 -21.02 -9.39 -2.54
CA ALA A 292 -22.03 -9.63 -1.51
C ALA A 292 -21.55 -10.65 -0.48
N TYR A 293 -20.92 -11.73 -0.94
CA TYR A 293 -20.33 -12.75 -0.07
C TYR A 293 -19.23 -12.18 0.83
N ILE A 294 -18.21 -11.52 0.27
CA ILE A 294 -17.07 -11.00 1.07
C ILE A 294 -17.50 -9.87 2.02
N ALA A 295 -18.47 -9.05 1.63
CA ALA A 295 -19.01 -8.00 2.49
C ALA A 295 -19.77 -8.57 3.70
N ALA A 296 -20.42 -9.72 3.54
CA ALA A 296 -21.17 -10.40 4.59
C ALA A 296 -20.29 -11.22 5.56
N LEU A 297 -19.00 -11.40 5.27
CA LEU A 297 -18.10 -12.15 6.16
C LEU A 297 -17.91 -11.44 7.52
N PRO A 298 -17.76 -12.19 8.62
CA PRO A 298 -17.38 -11.61 9.90
C PRO A 298 -16.06 -10.84 9.81
N PHE A 299 -16.00 -9.66 10.43
CA PHE A 299 -14.84 -8.76 10.39
C PHE A 299 -14.43 -8.31 8.98
N SER A 300 -15.37 -8.33 8.02
CA SER A 300 -15.10 -7.98 6.62
C SER A 300 -14.48 -6.58 6.48
N ARG A 301 -13.47 -6.52 5.61
CA ARG A 301 -12.82 -5.28 5.16
C ARG A 301 -12.69 -5.31 3.64
N PRO A 302 -13.81 -5.18 2.90
CA PRO A 302 -13.78 -5.16 1.46
C PRO A 302 -13.15 -3.85 0.96
N LEU A 303 -12.21 -3.96 0.04
CA LEU A 303 -11.75 -2.86 -0.80
C LEU A 303 -12.55 -2.88 -2.08
N VAL A 304 -13.18 -1.75 -2.37
CA VAL A 304 -13.89 -1.51 -3.62
C VAL A 304 -12.97 -0.70 -4.52
N TYR A 305 -12.63 -1.24 -5.68
CA TYR A 305 -11.76 -0.58 -6.64
C TYR A 305 -12.53 0.51 -7.40
N TRP A 306 -11.84 1.61 -7.67
CA TRP A 306 -12.32 2.73 -8.46
C TRP A 306 -11.31 3.02 -9.56
N ASP A 307 -11.72 2.94 -10.82
CA ASP A 307 -10.85 3.14 -11.99
C ASP A 307 -10.75 4.61 -12.42
N GLY A 308 -11.39 5.53 -11.68
CA GLY A 308 -11.35 6.96 -11.98
C GLY A 308 -12.32 7.40 -13.09
N GLN A 309 -13.03 6.47 -13.73
CA GLN A 309 -14.05 6.81 -14.72
C GLN A 309 -15.32 7.21 -14.00
N VAL A 310 -15.95 8.34 -14.38
CA VAL A 310 -17.24 8.77 -13.79
C VAL A 310 -18.19 7.57 -13.70
N LEU A 311 -18.87 7.40 -12.55
CA LEU A 311 -19.98 6.46 -12.38
C LEU A 311 -21.08 6.90 -13.35
N LYS A 312 -20.95 6.53 -14.63
CA LYS A 312 -22.12 6.33 -15.45
C LYS A 312 -22.79 5.15 -14.77
N SER A 313 -24.00 5.36 -14.27
CA SER A 313 -24.90 4.30 -13.81
C SER A 313 -24.55 2.96 -14.48
N THR A 314 -24.37 1.91 -13.68
CA THR A 314 -23.80 0.58 -13.99
C THR A 314 -24.53 -0.23 -15.08
N THR A 315 -24.90 0.38 -16.20
CA THR A 315 -25.83 -0.19 -17.17
C THR A 315 -25.50 0.26 -18.59
N GLU A 316 -24.27 0.01 -19.02
CA GLU A 316 -24.01 -0.25 -20.44
C GLU A 316 -23.37 -1.62 -20.59
N ILE A 317 -24.18 -2.67 -20.41
CA ILE A 317 -23.80 -4.03 -20.78
C ILE A 317 -23.85 -4.09 -22.31
N LYS A 318 -22.71 -4.34 -22.96
CA LYS A 318 -22.66 -4.57 -24.41
C LYS A 318 -22.88 -6.04 -24.72
N ASN A 319 -23.79 -6.33 -25.64
CA ASN A 319 -23.98 -7.66 -26.22
C ASN A 319 -22.78 -8.04 -27.12
N TYR A 320 -22.67 -9.32 -27.49
CA TYR A 320 -21.64 -9.82 -28.41
C TYR A 320 -21.71 -9.17 -29.81
N ASP A 321 -22.85 -8.59 -30.16
CA ASP A 321 -23.09 -7.84 -31.41
C ASP A 321 -22.79 -6.32 -31.30
N GLY A 322 -22.31 -5.86 -30.13
CA GLY A 322 -21.98 -4.46 -29.87
C GLY A 322 -23.16 -3.57 -29.46
N SER A 323 -24.38 -4.10 -29.31
CA SER A 323 -25.54 -3.33 -28.85
C SER A 323 -25.56 -3.17 -27.31
N THR A 324 -26.06 -2.02 -26.82
CA THR A 324 -26.09 -1.69 -25.39
C THR A 324 -27.43 -2.08 -24.74
N ARG A 325 -27.39 -2.86 -23.65
CA ARG A 325 -28.52 -3.07 -22.73
C ARG A 325 -28.55 -1.94 -21.70
N VAL A 326 -29.56 -1.08 -21.80
CA VAL A 326 -29.92 -0.14 -20.74
C VAL A 326 -30.61 -0.95 -19.65
N GLY A 327 -29.91 -1.22 -18.55
CA GLY A 327 -30.54 -1.78 -17.37
C GLY A 327 -31.46 -0.74 -16.74
N GLY A 328 -32.72 -1.11 -16.56
CA GLY A 328 -33.67 -0.32 -15.77
C GLY A 328 -33.27 -0.33 -14.30
N GLU A 329 -33.65 0.75 -13.62
CA GLU A 329 -33.39 1.03 -12.21
C GLU A 329 -33.69 -0.17 -11.28
N ALA A 330 -32.77 -0.42 -10.35
CA ALA A 330 -33.03 -1.00 -9.04
C ALA A 330 -31.94 -0.57 -8.05
#